data_AF-A0A117PYK4-F1
#
_entry.id   AF-A0A117PYK4-F1
#
_cell.length_a   1.000
_cell.length_b   1.000
_cell.length_c   1.000
_cell.angle_alpha   90.00
_cell.angle_beta   90.00
_cell.angle_gamma   90.00
#
_symmetry.space_group_name_H-M   'P 1'
#
loop_
_entity.id
_entity.type
_entity.pdbx_description
1 polymer ?
#
loop_
_entity_poly.entity_id
_entity_poly.type
_entity_poly.pdbx_seq_one_letter_code
_entity_poly.pdbx_strand_id
1 'polypeptide(L)'
;MPLVLAEGAIMQCSHGGQCKLAPGNTAVTVSGKGVLTIGAEAPFTFGSAAAPVPGMIAPCTAMTPGGTPQPCTTTPALPDGLATKLVVGGKPVLLATAHGATASGTGVGTWQITDPGQTFLEAI
;
A
#
# COMPACT_ATOMS: atom_id res chain seq x y z
N MET A 1 -16.34 -9.51 -5.70
CA MET A 1 -16.21 -8.05 -5.51
C MET A 1 -15.02 -7.85 -4.58
N PRO A 2 -14.08 -6.94 -4.84
CA PRO A 2 -12.90 -6.81 -4.00
C PRO A 2 -13.25 -6.18 -2.65
N LEU A 3 -12.52 -6.60 -1.62
CA LEU A 3 -12.61 -6.03 -0.28
C LEU A 3 -12.09 -4.59 -0.29
N VAL A 4 -12.73 -3.72 0.47
CA VAL A 4 -12.23 -2.38 0.78
C VAL A 4 -10.99 -2.46 1.66
N LEU A 5 -9.98 -1.65 1.39
CA LEU A 5 -8.84 -1.54 2.29
C LEU A 5 -9.21 -0.77 3.55
N ALA A 6 -8.84 -1.33 4.70
CA ALA A 6 -8.89 -0.66 5.99
C ALA A 6 -7.49 -0.52 6.58
N GLU A 7 -7.36 0.36 7.57
CA GLU A 7 -6.13 0.54 8.33
C GLU A 7 -5.58 -0.80 8.81
N GLY A 8 -4.29 -1.02 8.59
CA GLY A 8 -3.66 -2.30 8.84
C GLY A 8 -3.56 -3.21 7.62
N ALA A 9 -4.07 -2.80 6.45
CA ALA A 9 -3.81 -3.49 5.19
C ALA A 9 -2.31 -3.66 4.94
N ILE A 10 -1.91 -4.78 4.33
CA ILE A 10 -0.53 -5.11 4.02
C ILE A 10 -0.29 -4.93 2.53
N MET A 11 0.72 -4.12 2.21
CA MET A 11 1.27 -3.94 0.89
C MET A 11 2.60 -4.68 0.77
N GLN A 12 2.84 -5.30 -0.38
CA GLN A 12 4.08 -5.98 -0.72
C GLN A 12 4.68 -5.46 -2.03
N CYS A 13 5.98 -5.21 -2.03
CA CYS A 13 6.78 -4.93 -3.22
C CYS A 13 7.23 -6.23 -3.90
N SER A 14 7.47 -6.18 -5.21
CA SER A 14 8.07 -7.28 -6.00
C SER A 14 9.41 -7.80 -5.44
N HIS A 15 10.15 -7.00 -4.66
CA HIS A 15 11.40 -7.40 -3.98
C HIS A 15 11.18 -8.04 -2.59
N GLY A 16 9.93 -8.31 -2.21
CA GLY A 16 9.58 -8.97 -0.95
C GLY A 16 9.42 -8.04 0.26
N GLY A 17 9.74 -6.75 0.12
CA GLY A 17 9.48 -5.77 1.18
C GLY A 17 7.99 -5.65 1.46
N GLN A 18 7.61 -5.61 2.75
CA GLN A 18 6.21 -5.52 3.18
C GLN A 18 6.00 -4.38 4.18
N CYS A 19 4.93 -3.63 4.00
CA CYS A 19 4.54 -2.53 4.86
C CYS A 19 3.04 -2.57 5.18
N LYS A 20 2.71 -2.22 6.40
CA LYS A 20 1.34 -2.00 6.88
C LYS A 20 0.92 -0.56 6.59
N LEU A 21 -0.21 -0.38 5.91
CA LEU A 21 -0.79 0.92 5.58
C LEU A 21 -1.55 1.51 6.77
N ALA A 22 -1.18 2.73 7.16
CA ALA A 22 -1.80 3.52 8.21
C ALA A 22 -1.35 5.01 8.08
N PRO A 23 -2.13 5.96 8.63
CA PRO A 23 -3.46 5.80 9.23
C PRO A 23 -4.57 5.66 8.18
N GLY A 24 -5.70 5.07 8.56
CA GLY A 24 -6.92 5.10 7.75
C GLY A 24 -7.72 6.40 7.93
N ASN A 25 -8.60 6.72 6.98
CA ASN A 25 -9.56 7.80 7.13
C ASN A 25 -10.71 7.34 8.04
N THR A 26 -10.88 7.98 9.19
CA THR A 26 -11.85 7.58 10.23
C THR A 26 -13.27 8.06 9.97
N ALA A 27 -13.52 8.86 8.93
CA ALA A 27 -14.89 9.25 8.54
C ALA A 27 -15.75 8.04 8.14
N VAL A 28 -15.10 6.97 7.65
CA VAL A 28 -15.72 5.66 7.43
C VAL A 28 -14.82 4.61 8.06
N THR A 29 -15.39 3.73 8.89
CA THR A 29 -14.63 2.64 9.51
C THR A 29 -15.22 1.28 9.17
N VAL A 30 -14.35 0.28 9.09
CA VAL A 30 -14.72 -1.13 9.00
C VAL A 30 -14.18 -1.83 10.24
N SER A 31 -15.06 -2.33 11.10
CA SER A 31 -14.69 -2.94 12.38
C SER A 31 -13.76 -2.05 13.23
N GLY A 32 -14.03 -0.74 13.25
CA GLY A 32 -13.25 0.25 14.01
C GLY A 32 -11.96 0.74 13.33
N LYS A 33 -11.61 0.23 12.15
CA LYS A 33 -10.43 0.64 11.37
C LYS A 33 -10.83 1.62 10.27
N GLY A 34 -10.16 2.76 10.16
CA GLY A 34 -10.44 3.73 9.10
C GLY A 34 -10.18 3.16 7.70
N VAL A 35 -10.97 3.54 6.71
CA VAL A 35 -10.77 3.08 5.31
C VAL A 35 -9.58 3.79 4.66
N LEU A 36 -8.86 3.10 3.77
CA LEU A 36 -7.74 3.70 3.04
C LEU A 36 -8.25 4.25 1.70
N THR A 37 -7.87 5.49 1.39
CA THR A 37 -8.23 6.18 0.13
C THR A 37 -6.99 6.38 -0.72
N ILE A 38 -7.19 6.56 -2.03
CA ILE A 38 -6.09 6.81 -2.97
C ILE A 38 -5.15 7.91 -2.47
N GLY A 39 -3.85 7.66 -2.60
CA GLY A 39 -2.78 8.51 -2.10
C GLY A 39 -2.36 8.21 -0.66
N ALA A 40 -3.06 7.34 0.06
CA ALA A 40 -2.56 6.81 1.34
C ALA A 40 -1.31 5.93 1.12
N GLU A 41 -1.26 5.24 -0.01
CA GLU A 41 -0.14 4.43 -0.48
C GLU A 41 0.99 5.28 -1.04
N ALA A 42 0.72 6.35 -1.77
CA ALA A 42 1.73 7.09 -2.55
C ALA A 42 2.98 7.55 -1.79
N PRO A 43 2.94 8.04 -0.54
CA PRO A 43 4.15 8.46 0.17
C PRO A 43 4.95 7.29 0.77
N PHE A 44 4.51 6.04 0.63
CA PHE A 44 5.23 4.91 1.22
C PHE A 44 6.56 4.65 0.53
N THR A 45 7.52 4.19 1.34
CA THR A 45 8.79 3.67 0.87
C THR A 45 9.03 2.35 1.57
N PHE A 46 9.36 1.29 0.83
CA PHE A 46 9.78 0.04 1.44
C PHE A 46 11.19 0.22 2.02
N GLY A 47 11.28 0.22 3.35
CA GLY A 47 12.55 0.32 4.08
C GLY A 47 13.39 -0.95 3.97
N SER A 48 14.64 -0.87 4.39
CA SER A 48 15.56 -2.00 4.46
C SER A 48 15.86 -2.37 5.92
N ALA A 49 16.56 -3.48 6.14
CA ALA A 49 17.00 -3.86 7.49
C ALA A 49 17.91 -2.79 8.13
N ALA A 50 18.70 -2.07 7.34
CA ALA A 50 19.58 -0.99 7.80
C ALA A 50 18.87 0.36 7.94
N ALA A 51 17.71 0.54 7.31
CA ALA A 51 16.92 1.76 7.32
C ALA A 51 15.43 1.42 7.42
N PRO A 52 14.94 1.05 8.62
CA PRO A 52 13.55 0.68 8.83
C PRO A 52 12.62 1.88 8.66
N VAL A 53 11.37 1.60 8.26
CA VAL A 53 10.32 2.60 8.07
C VAL A 53 9.10 2.27 8.94
N PRO A 54 8.24 3.25 9.26
CA PRO A 54 6.98 3.00 9.94
C PRO A 54 6.13 1.95 9.23
N GLY A 55 5.57 1.02 10.00
CA GLY A 55 4.73 -0.06 9.46
C GLY A 55 5.48 -1.16 8.71
N MET A 56 6.82 -1.15 8.66
CA MET A 56 7.58 -2.23 8.04
C MET A 56 7.32 -3.58 8.72
N ILE A 57 6.97 -4.58 7.91
CA ILE A 57 6.76 -5.98 8.34
C ILE A 57 7.95 -6.83 7.91
N ALA A 58 8.36 -6.69 6.64
CA ALA A 58 9.52 -7.37 6.07
C ALA A 58 10.40 -6.37 5.35
N PRO A 59 11.74 -6.42 5.53
CA PRO A 59 12.65 -5.48 4.90
C PRO A 59 12.71 -5.72 3.39
N CYS A 60 12.81 -4.62 2.63
CA CYS A 60 13.18 -4.67 1.23
C CYS A 60 14.62 -5.16 1.09
N THR A 61 14.83 -6.09 0.16
CA THR A 61 16.14 -6.68 -0.15
C THR A 61 16.81 -6.01 -1.35
N ALA A 62 16.16 -5.02 -1.97
CA ALA A 62 16.71 -4.30 -3.11
C ALA A 62 17.98 -3.54 -2.71
N MET A 63 19.04 -3.77 -3.48
CA MET A 63 20.34 -3.13 -3.31
C MET A 63 20.73 -2.40 -4.59
N THR A 64 21.51 -1.34 -4.47
CA THR A 64 22.27 -0.77 -5.59
C THR A 64 23.34 -1.76 -6.04
N PRO A 65 23.89 -1.62 -7.26
CA PRO A 65 25.05 -2.42 -7.68
C PRO A 65 26.27 -2.32 -6.75
N GLY A 66 26.37 -1.22 -5.98
CA GLY A 66 27.42 -1.01 -4.97
C GLY A 66 27.13 -1.66 -3.61
N GLY A 67 26.04 -2.41 -3.47
CA GLY A 67 25.67 -3.13 -2.24
C GLY A 67 24.99 -2.28 -1.16
N THR A 68 24.57 -1.06 -1.48
CA THR A 68 23.81 -0.21 -0.54
C THR A 68 22.31 -0.45 -0.67
N PRO A 69 21.52 -0.41 0.44
CA PRO A 69 20.08 -0.55 0.36
C PRO A 69 19.43 0.52 -0.53
N GLN A 70 18.53 0.08 -1.40
CA GLN A 70 17.84 0.96 -2.35
C GLN A 70 16.38 1.18 -1.89
N PRO A 71 15.97 2.41 -1.55
CA PRO A 71 14.58 2.70 -1.22
C PRO A 71 13.69 2.49 -2.46
N CYS A 72 12.54 1.84 -2.26
CA CYS A 72 11.51 1.68 -3.27
C CYS A 72 10.31 2.52 -2.87
N THR A 73 10.14 3.68 -3.49
CA THR A 73 9.01 4.58 -3.23
C THR A 73 7.83 4.18 -4.09
N THR A 74 6.64 4.11 -3.52
CA THR A 74 5.41 3.74 -4.23
C THR A 74 4.88 4.89 -5.07
N THR A 75 4.24 4.57 -6.19
CA THR A 75 3.33 5.49 -6.88
C THR A 75 1.89 5.26 -6.40
N PRO A 76 0.95 6.20 -6.64
CA PRO A 76 -0.46 5.94 -6.46
C PRO A 76 -0.94 4.66 -7.19
N ALA A 77 -2.02 4.08 -6.68
CA ALA A 77 -2.65 2.88 -7.25
C ALA A 77 -3.16 3.12 -8.67
N LEU A 78 -3.11 2.09 -9.51
CA LEU A 78 -3.75 2.09 -10.83
C LEU A 78 -5.29 2.10 -10.70
N PRO A 79 -6.02 2.58 -11.72
CA PRO A 79 -7.47 2.81 -11.63
C PRO A 79 -8.32 1.58 -11.26
N ASP A 80 -7.89 0.37 -11.59
CA ASP A 80 -8.58 -0.90 -11.28
C ASP A 80 -8.38 -1.36 -9.82
N GLY A 81 -7.54 -0.63 -9.06
CA GLY A 81 -7.41 -0.70 -7.61
C GLY A 81 -8.37 0.21 -6.84
N LEU A 82 -9.22 0.98 -7.53
CA LEU A 82 -10.03 2.03 -6.94
C LEU A 82 -11.52 1.67 -6.93
N ALA A 83 -12.20 2.00 -5.84
CA ALA A 83 -13.66 1.92 -5.76
C ALA A 83 -14.31 2.93 -6.73
N THR A 84 -15.32 2.48 -7.47
CA THR A 84 -16.02 3.35 -8.42
C THR A 84 -17.11 4.19 -7.77
N LYS A 85 -17.71 3.69 -6.68
CA LYS A 85 -18.84 4.33 -5.97
C LYS A 85 -18.48 4.82 -4.58
N LEU A 86 -17.63 4.08 -3.86
CA LEU A 86 -17.27 4.43 -2.49
C LEU A 86 -16.15 5.48 -2.49
N VAL A 87 -16.53 6.71 -2.16
CA VAL A 87 -15.65 7.88 -2.11
C VAL A 87 -15.73 8.50 -0.71
N VAL A 88 -14.58 8.79 -0.11
CA VAL A 88 -14.48 9.41 1.21
C VAL A 88 -13.64 10.68 1.10
N GLY A 89 -14.20 11.83 1.49
CA GLY A 89 -13.51 13.12 1.37
C GLY A 89 -13.11 13.47 -0.07
N GLY A 90 -13.92 13.06 -1.05
CA GLY A 90 -13.65 13.28 -2.48
C GLY A 90 -12.61 12.33 -3.09
N LYS A 91 -12.09 11.36 -2.32
CA LYS A 91 -11.11 10.37 -2.79
C LYS A 91 -11.71 8.97 -2.88
N PRO A 92 -11.55 8.26 -4.00
CA PRO A 92 -11.90 6.84 -4.09
C PRO A 92 -11.21 6.02 -2.99
N VAL A 93 -11.95 5.07 -2.44
CA VAL A 93 -11.41 4.07 -1.52
C VAL A 93 -10.58 3.04 -2.28
N LEU A 94 -9.46 2.60 -1.70
CA LEU A 94 -8.62 1.54 -2.26
C LEU A 94 -9.28 0.18 -2.08
N LEU A 95 -9.09 -0.72 -3.04
CA LEU A 95 -9.62 -2.08 -3.07
C LEU A 95 -8.49 -3.11 -2.94
N ALA A 96 -8.82 -4.35 -2.56
CA ALA A 96 -7.84 -5.44 -2.42
C ALA A 96 -7.08 -5.75 -3.72
N THR A 97 -7.57 -5.27 -4.87
CA THR A 97 -6.92 -5.31 -6.18
C THR A 97 -5.92 -4.18 -6.41
N ALA A 98 -5.76 -3.26 -5.45
CA ALA A 98 -4.88 -2.12 -5.57
C ALA A 98 -3.43 -2.57 -5.77
N HIS A 99 -2.82 -1.98 -6.79
CA HIS A 99 -1.44 -2.21 -7.16
C HIS A 99 -0.91 -0.98 -7.91
N GLY A 100 0.40 -0.90 -8.04
CA GLY A 100 1.05 0.21 -8.71
C GLY A 100 2.53 -0.03 -8.92
N ALA A 101 3.21 0.99 -9.44
CA ALA A 101 4.65 0.96 -9.61
C ALA A 101 5.38 1.35 -8.32
N THR A 102 6.59 0.86 -8.16
CA THR A 102 7.58 1.44 -7.25
C THR A 102 8.70 2.06 -8.06
N ALA A 103 9.12 3.27 -7.72
CA ALA A 103 10.33 3.87 -8.22
C ALA A 103 11.51 3.50 -7.32
N SER A 104 12.52 2.84 -7.90
CA SER A 104 13.83 2.62 -7.27
C SER A 104 14.91 3.12 -8.23
N GLY A 105 16.07 3.55 -7.70
CA GLY A 105 17.17 4.03 -8.55
C GLY A 105 17.78 2.97 -9.50
N THR A 106 17.42 1.69 -9.37
CA THR A 106 17.85 0.58 -10.25
C THR A 106 16.81 0.19 -11.30
N GLY A 107 15.60 0.74 -11.24
CA GLY A 107 14.51 0.41 -12.16
C GLY A 107 13.13 0.49 -11.52
N VAL A 108 12.11 0.32 -12.35
CA VAL A 108 10.71 0.29 -11.92
C VAL A 108 10.39 -1.10 -11.37
N GLY A 109 9.93 -1.16 -10.13
CA GLY A 109 9.32 -2.35 -9.54
C GLY A 109 7.79 -2.21 -9.47
N THR A 110 7.13 -3.16 -8.82
CA THR A 110 5.69 -3.08 -8.56
C THR A 110 5.37 -3.32 -7.09
N TRP A 111 4.20 -2.87 -6.67
CA TRP A 111 3.62 -3.21 -5.39
C TRP A 111 2.17 -3.67 -5.57
N GLN A 112 1.70 -4.50 -4.65
CA GLN A 112 0.31 -4.98 -4.59
C GLN A 112 -0.15 -5.13 -3.14
N ILE A 113 -1.46 -5.20 -2.93
CA ILE A 113 -2.05 -5.56 -1.63
C ILE A 113 -2.07 -7.07 -1.45
N THR A 114 -1.64 -7.54 -0.28
CA THR A 114 -1.68 -8.96 0.10
C THR A 114 -2.68 -9.24 1.21
N ASP A 115 -3.03 -8.22 1.99
CA ASP A 115 -4.07 -8.31 3.01
C ASP A 115 -4.83 -6.96 3.05
N PRO A 116 -6.17 -6.93 2.85
CA PRO A 116 -6.95 -5.70 2.91
C PRO A 116 -7.17 -5.15 4.33
N GLY A 117 -6.72 -5.85 5.37
CA GLY A 117 -6.81 -5.45 6.78
C GLY A 117 -8.17 -5.72 7.42
N GLN A 118 -9.11 -6.33 6.68
CA GLN A 118 -10.49 -6.61 7.07
C GLN A 118 -11.12 -7.67 6.13
N THR A 119 -12.22 -8.32 6.53
CA THR A 119 -12.84 -9.42 5.75
C THR A 119 -14.36 -9.26 5.54
N PHE A 120 -14.90 -8.05 5.76
CA PHE A 120 -16.34 -7.77 5.82
C PHE A 120 -16.85 -6.89 4.67
N LEU A 121 -16.23 -5.74 4.42
CA LEU A 121 -16.74 -4.76 3.47
C LEU A 121 -16.16 -4.98 2.07
N GLU A 122 -17.02 -5.30 1.12
CA GLU A 122 -16.71 -5.35 -0.31
C GLU A 122 -17.26 -4.12 -1.04
N ALA A 123 -16.66 -3.74 -2.16
CA ALA A 123 -17.16 -2.68 -3.03
C ALA A 123 -17.37 -3.18 -4.47
N ILE A 124 -18.41 -2.63 -5.11
CA ILE A 124 -18.76 -2.84 -6.53
C ILE A 124 -18.10 -1.75 -7.37
#